data_AF-A0A7C7EEX3-F1
#
_entry.id   AF-A0A7C7EEX3-F1
#
_cell.length_a   1.000
_cell.length_b   1.000
_cell.length_c   1.000
_cell.angle_alpha   90.00
_cell.angle_beta   90.00
_cell.angle_gamma   90.00
#
_symmetry.space_group_name_H-M   'P 1'
#
loop_
_entity.id
_entity.type
_entity.pdbx_description
1 polymer ?
#
loop_
_entity_poly.entity_id
_entity_poly.type
_entity_poly.pdbx_seq_one_letter_code
_entity_poly.pdbx_strand_id
1 'polypeptide(L)' 'PQHDATYPDFGVSFETYTNDWMLEIETLSPFTKLQPGETVEHIEEWELYNNVNVKDIDEGAFDEAVEKYCRK' A
#
# COMPACT_ATOMS: atom_id res chain seq x y z
N PRO A 1 -0.74 -1.11 7.10
CA PRO A 1 -1.97 -0.43 7.59
C PRO A 1 -2.15 -0.66 9.09
N GLN A 2 -2.80 0.26 9.78
CA GLN A 2 -3.09 0.15 11.21
C GLN A 2 -4.39 -0.65 11.37
N HIS A 3 -4.33 -1.75 12.11
CA HIS A 3 -5.47 -2.64 12.31
C HIS A 3 -6.58 -1.94 13.12
N ASP A 4 -7.83 -2.23 12.77
CA ASP A 4 -9.05 -1.73 13.43
C ASP A 4 -9.19 -0.19 13.50
N ALA A 5 -8.45 0.54 12.67
CA ALA A 5 -8.54 1.99 12.59
C ALA A 5 -9.69 2.43 11.67
N THR A 6 -10.22 3.63 11.92
CA THR A 6 -11.16 4.26 10.98
C THR A 6 -10.37 4.95 9.88
N TYR A 7 -10.66 4.62 8.63
CA TYR A 7 -10.03 5.21 7.47
C TYR A 7 -10.98 6.18 6.74
N PRO A 8 -10.45 7.19 6.04
CA PRO A 8 -11.24 7.98 5.10
C PRO A 8 -11.73 7.12 3.92
N ASP A 9 -12.48 7.73 3.00
CA ASP A 9 -12.87 7.16 1.70
C ASP A 9 -13.45 5.73 1.80
N PHE A 10 -14.59 5.62 2.47
CA PHE A 10 -15.31 4.36 2.70
C PHE A 10 -14.53 3.30 3.51
N GLY A 11 -13.51 3.71 4.26
CA GLY A 11 -12.80 2.84 5.19
C GLY A 11 -11.65 2.05 4.55
N VAL A 12 -11.18 2.45 3.37
CA VAL A 12 -10.05 1.80 2.70
C VAL A 12 -8.72 2.39 3.19
N SER A 13 -7.68 1.56 3.27
CA SER A 13 -6.34 2.02 3.68
C SER A 13 -5.45 2.44 2.50
N PHE A 14 -5.92 2.24 1.27
CA PHE A 14 -5.26 2.67 0.03
C PHE A 14 -6.28 2.69 -1.11
N GLU A 15 -5.95 3.43 -2.15
CA GLU A 15 -6.69 3.48 -3.41
C GLU A 15 -5.77 3.08 -4.57
N THR A 16 -6.38 2.63 -5.66
CA THR A 16 -5.64 2.21 -6.87
C THR A 16 -6.37 2.70 -8.10
N TYR A 17 -5.60 3.27 -9.02
CA TYR A 17 -6.07 3.68 -10.33
C TYR A 17 -5.20 3.06 -11.42
N THR A 18 -5.82 2.61 -12.51
CA THR A 18 -5.10 2.01 -13.64
C THR A 18 -5.68 2.49 -14.97
N ASN A 19 -4.79 2.74 -15.93
CA ASN A 19 -5.13 2.98 -17.32
C ASN A 19 -4.02 2.43 -18.24
N ASP A 20 -4.07 2.75 -19.53
CA ASP A 20 -3.11 2.30 -20.54
C ASP A 20 -1.71 2.95 -20.44
N TRP A 21 -1.59 4.02 -19.65
CA TRP A 21 -0.34 4.76 -19.44
C TRP A 21 0.34 4.42 -18.11
N MET A 22 -0.43 4.21 -17.04
CA MET A 22 0.09 4.06 -15.69
C MET A 22 -0.78 3.22 -14.77
N LEU A 23 -0.12 2.76 -13.70
CA LEU A 23 -0.72 2.27 -12.47
C LEU A 23 -0.34 3.25 -11.35
N GLU A 24 -1.30 3.58 -10.50
CA GLU A 24 -1.13 4.43 -9.32
C GLU A 24 -1.62 3.68 -8.09
N ILE A 25 -0.87 3.79 -7.00
CA ILE A 25 -1.21 3.29 -5.67
C ILE A 25 -1.04 4.47 -4.71
N GLU A 26 -2.11 4.84 -4.02
CA GLU A 26 -2.11 5.92 -3.02
C GLU A 26 -2.46 5.31 -1.67
N THR A 27 -1.58 5.42 -0.67
CA THR A 27 -1.91 4.94 0.68
C THR A 27 -2.52 6.05 1.53
N LEU A 28 -3.48 5.67 2.37
CA LEU A 28 -4.20 6.60 3.22
C LEU A 28 -3.81 6.38 4.68
N SER A 29 -3.58 7.47 5.40
CA SER A 29 -3.48 7.44 6.86
C SER A 29 -4.86 7.24 7.48
N PRO A 30 -4.97 6.68 8.70
CA PRO A 30 -6.23 6.67 9.43
C PRO A 30 -6.80 8.07 9.65
N PHE A 31 -8.12 8.15 9.72
CA PHE A 31 -8.84 9.38 9.99
C PHE A 31 -8.47 9.93 11.37
N THR A 32 -7.71 11.03 11.38
CA THR A 32 -7.11 11.60 12.59
C THR A 32 -7.60 13.03 12.80
N LYS A 33 -8.12 13.34 13.99
CA LYS A 33 -8.54 14.70 14.36
C LYS A 33 -7.39 15.42 15.06
N LEU A 34 -6.98 16.56 14.53
CA LEU A 34 -5.90 17.40 15.09
C LEU A 34 -6.45 18.66 15.79
N GLN A 35 -5.80 19.08 16.86
CA GLN A 35 -5.98 20.38 17.50
C GLN A 35 -5.06 21.45 16.89
N PRO A 36 -5.28 22.74 17.15
CA PRO A 36 -4.38 23.81 16.70
C PRO A 36 -2.94 23.57 17.18
N GLY A 37 -2.00 23.53 16.24
CA GLY A 37 -0.57 23.32 16.51
C GLY A 37 -0.11 21.87 16.51
N GLU A 38 -1.01 20.89 16.36
CA GLU A 38 -0.65 19.48 16.20
C GLU A 38 -0.37 19.12 14.74
N THR A 39 0.41 18.07 14.54
CA THR A 39 0.71 17.47 13.23
C THR A 39 0.58 15.97 13.29
N VAL A 40 0.29 15.34 12.16
CA VAL A 40 0.34 13.90 11.96
C VAL A 40 1.28 13.60 10.80
N GLU A 41 1.93 12.44 10.84
CA GLU A 41 2.79 11.95 9.77
C GLU A 41 2.30 10.56 9.34
N HIS A 42 2.29 10.34 8.03
CA HIS A 42 2.03 9.04 7.43
C HIS A 42 3.28 8.64 6.67
N ILE A 43 3.93 7.58 7.13
CA ILE A 43 5.23 7.14 6.59
C ILE A 43 4.99 5.96 5.66
N GLU A 44 5.54 6.06 4.45
CA GLU A 44 5.58 4.97 3.49
C GLU A 44 7.03 4.52 3.28
N GLU A 45 7.23 3.21 3.21
CA GLU A 45 8.51 2.60 2.83
C GLU A 45 8.31 1.86 1.50
N TRP A 46 9.08 2.25 0.49
CA TRP A 46 8.99 1.69 -0.85
C TRP A 46 10.32 1.04 -1.24
N GLU A 47 10.25 -0.22 -1.70
CA GLU A 47 11.39 -0.96 -2.24
C GLU A 47 11.09 -1.36 -3.69
N LEU A 48 12.06 -1.11 -4.59
CA LEU A 48 11.95 -1.47 -6.00
C LEU A 48 12.92 -2.62 -6.33
N TYR A 49 12.37 -3.76 -6.72
CA TYR A 49 13.14 -4.94 -7.07
C TYR A 49 13.23 -5.11 -8.59
N ASN A 50 14.44 -5.35 -9.09
CA ASN A 50 14.65 -5.71 -10.49
C ASN A 50 14.58 -7.24 -10.69
N ASN A 51 14.40 -7.68 -11.94
CA ASN A 51 14.42 -9.09 -12.32
C ASN A 51 13.45 -9.98 -11.53
N VAL A 52 12.30 -9.44 -11.13
CA VAL A 52 11.20 -10.23 -10.55
C VAL A 52 10.59 -11.07 -11.66
N ASN A 53 10.84 -12.37 -11.62
CA ASN A 53 10.41 -13.30 -12.66
C ASN A 53 9.18 -14.07 -12.18
N VAL A 54 8.02 -13.63 -12.63
CA VAL A 54 6.73 -14.27 -12.35
C VAL A 54 6.40 -15.12 -13.58
N LYS A 55 6.55 -16.44 -13.48
CA LYS A 55 6.39 -17.34 -14.64
C LYS A 55 4.95 -17.40 -15.12
N ASP A 56 4.04 -17.61 -14.17
CA ASP A 56 2.60 -17.66 -14.36
C ASP A 56 1.99 -16.66 -13.37
N ILE A 57 1.27 -15.66 -13.87
CA ILE A 57 0.65 -14.65 -13.00
C ILE A 57 -0.64 -15.23 -12.42
N ASP A 58 -0.52 -15.90 -11.28
CA ASP A 58 -1.61 -16.40 -10.46
C ASP A 58 -1.41 -16.02 -8.98
N GLU A 59 -2.36 -16.38 -8.10
CA GLU A 59 -2.25 -16.06 -6.67
C GLU A 59 -1.00 -16.66 -6.03
N GLY A 60 -0.61 -17.89 -6.40
CA GLY A 60 0.57 -18.54 -5.83
C GLY A 60 1.86 -17.81 -6.16
N ALA A 61 1.96 -17.24 -7.36
CA ALA A 61 3.13 -16.46 -7.76
C ALA A 61 3.23 -15.11 -7.02
N PHE A 62 2.10 -14.51 -6.62
CA PHE A 62 2.11 -13.33 -5.74
C PHE A 62 2.55 -13.69 -4.33
N ASP A 63 2.07 -14.82 -3.77
CA ASP A 63 2.50 -15.30 -2.46
C ASP A 63 4.02 -15.52 -2.41
N GLU A 64 4.59 -16.20 -3.42
CA GLU A 64 6.04 -16.40 -3.54
C GLU A 64 6.82 -15.07 -3.59
N ALA A 65 6.31 -14.09 -4.34
CA ALA A 65 6.93 -12.77 -4.43
C ALA A 65 6.88 -12.01 -3.08
N VAL A 66 5.73 -12.03 -2.40
CA VAL A 66 5.56 -11.41 -1.08
C VAL A 66 6.48 -12.07 -0.05
N GLU A 67 6.59 -13.40 -0.04
CA GLU A 67 7.49 -14.10 0.88
C GLU A 67 8.97 -13.78 0.63
N LYS A 68 9.37 -13.69 -0.64
CA LYS A 68 10.76 -13.44 -1.01
C LYS A 68 11.20 -12.00 -0.82
N TYR A 69 10.33 -11.04 -1.11
CA TYR A 69 10.70 -9.63 -1.21
C TYR A 69 10.08 -8.76 -0.12
N CYS A 70 8.89 -9.09 0.41
CA CYS A 70 8.16 -8.22 1.34
C CYS A 70 8.17 -8.70 2.80
N ARG A 71 8.48 -9.97 3.07
CA ARG A 71 8.71 -10.46 4.44
C ARG A 71 10.17 -10.21 4.85
N LYS A 72 10.38 -9.42 5.90
CA LYS A 72 11.63 -9.39 6.68
C LYS A 72 11.63 -10.51 7.71
#